data_AF-A0A955N0M3-F1
#
_entry.id   AF-A0A955N0M3-F1
#
_cell.length_a   1.000
_cell.length_b   1.000
_cell.length_c   1.000
_cell.angle_alpha   90.00
_cell.angle_beta   90.00
_cell.angle_gamma   90.00
#
_symmetry.space_group_name_H-M   'P 1'
#
loop_
_entity.id
_entity.type
_entity.pdbx_description
1 polymer ?
#
loop_
_entity_poly.entity_id
_entity_poly.type
_entity_poly.pdbx_seq_one_letter_code
_entity_poly.pdbx_strand_id
1 'polypeptide(L)' 'YEMNGKRHHHHFVCRVCGRVFDIEGCPGQIEAMTPKGFLVEDHEIFLYGRCEECR' A
#
# COMPACT_ATOMS: atom_id res chain seq x y z
N TYR A 1 -16.32 -16.11 8.47
CA TYR A 1 -16.37 -14.73 8.98
C TYR A 1 -15.05 -14.45 9.66
N GLU A 2 -14.10 -13.84 8.96
CA GLU A 2 -12.93 -13.25 9.62
C GLU A 2 -13.34 -11.84 10.06
N MET A 3 -13.57 -11.71 11.37
CA MET A 3 -13.60 -10.43 12.08
C MET A 3 -12.17 -10.00 12.38
N ASN A 4 -11.94 -8.69 12.43
CA ASN A 4 -10.70 -7.94 12.73
C ASN A 4 -9.86 -7.51 11.53
N GLY A 5 -9.72 -6.18 11.45
CA GLY A 5 -8.97 -5.42 10.47
C GLY A 5 -7.71 -6.13 9.99
N LYS A 6 -7.73 -6.53 8.72
CA LYS A 6 -6.51 -6.77 7.95
C LYS A 6 -5.64 -5.54 8.16
N ARG A 7 -4.54 -5.71 8.88
CA ARG A 7 -3.53 -4.67 9.08
C ARG A 7 -3.24 -4.11 7.69
N HIS A 8 -3.58 -2.84 7.49
CA HIS A 8 -3.45 -2.18 6.21
C HIS A 8 -1.96 -2.20 5.84
N HIS A 9 -1.59 -3.02 4.86
CA HIS A 9 -0.22 -3.16 4.38
C HIS A 9 -0.15 -2.77 2.91
N HIS A 10 0.96 -2.13 2.54
CA HIS A 10 1.27 -1.75 1.17
C HIS A 10 2.39 -2.61 0.65
N HIS A 11 2.50 -2.69 -0.67
CA HIS A 11 3.56 -3.44 -1.31
C HIS A 11 4.61 -2.47 -1.87
N PHE A 12 5.89 -2.70 -1.57
CA PHE A 12 6.99 -2.06 -2.27
C PHE A 12 7.69 -3.06 -3.18
N VAL A 13 7.89 -2.68 -4.44
CA VAL A 13 8.52 -3.53 -5.46
C VAL A 13 9.84 -2.91 -5.90
N CYS A 14 10.93 -3.65 -5.71
CA CYS A 14 12.23 -3.27 -6.23
C CYS A 14 12.28 -3.46 -7.76
N ARG A 15 12.56 -2.39 -8.50
CA ARG A 15 12.69 -2.42 -9.97
C ARG A 15 13.97 -3.08 -10.48
N VAL A 16 14.93 -3.37 -9.59
CA VAL A 16 16.22 -3.98 -9.95
C VAL A 16 16.18 -5.49 -9.74
N CYS A 17 15.84 -5.95 -8.54
CA CYS A 17 15.80 -7.37 -8.21
C CYS A 17 14.40 -7.99 -8.25
N GLY A 18 13.35 -7.20 -8.42
CA GLY A 18 11.96 -7.68 -8.47
C GLY A 18 11.36 -8.08 -7.13
N ARG A 19 12.11 -7.99 -6.02
CA ARG A 19 11.61 -8.36 -4.69
C ARG A 19 10.48 -7.43 -4.25
N VAL A 20 9.48 -8.04 -3.60
CA VAL A 20 8.33 -7.37 -3.00
C VAL A 20 8.50 -7.35 -1.48
N PHE A 21 8.19 -6.21 -0.88
CA PHE A 21 8.33 -5.96 0.55
C PHE A 21 7.00 -5.42 1.09
N ASP A 22 6.53 -6.00 2.18
CA ASP A 22 5.34 -5.51 2.87
C ASP A 22 5.69 -4.30 3.74
N ILE A 23 4.96 -3.22 3.57
CA ILE A 23 5.10 -2.00 4.35
C ILE A 23 3.86 -1.87 5.23
N GLU A 24 4.07 -1.72 6.53
CA GLU A 24 2.98 -1.50 7.46
C GLU A 24 2.52 -0.04 7.43
N GLY A 25 1.21 0.15 7.30
CA GLY A 25 0.57 1.44 7.54
C GLY A 25 0.28 2.24 6.28
N CYS A 26 -0.92 2.84 6.27
CA CYS A 26 -1.28 3.85 5.30
C CYS A 26 -0.96 5.25 5.86
N PRO A 27 -0.33 6.16 5.09
CA PRO A 27 -0.39 7.58 5.43
C PRO A 27 -1.86 7.96 5.33
N GLY A 28 -2.51 8.19 6.49
CA GLY A 28 -3.98 8.24 6.67
C GLY A 28 -4.75 9.35 5.93
N GLN A 29 -4.41 9.65 4.68
CA GLN A 29 -5.00 10.67 3.83
C GLN A 29 -5.52 10.14 2.49
N ILE A 30 -5.48 8.83 2.23
CA ILE A 30 -5.99 8.29 0.95
C ILE A 30 -7.49 8.49 0.82
N GLU A 31 -8.22 8.35 1.92
CA GLU A 31 -9.65 8.66 1.98
C GLU A 31 -9.92 10.14 1.62
N ALA A 32 -8.99 11.05 1.95
CA ALA A 32 -9.10 12.48 1.60
C ALA A 32 -8.89 12.75 0.09
N MET A 33 -8.38 11.78 -0.67
CA MET A 33 -8.29 11.85 -2.13
C MET A 33 -9.59 11.41 -2.82
N THR A 34 -10.58 10.92 -2.06
CA THR A 34 -11.86 10.46 -2.61
C THR A 34 -12.67 11.64 -3.14
N PRO A 35 -13.07 11.66 -4.43
CA PRO A 35 -13.97 12.67 -4.96
C PRO A 35 -15.33 12.62 -4.26
N LYS A 36 -16.00 13.78 -4.15
CA LYS A 36 -17.35 13.83 -3.57
C LYS A 36 -18.31 12.94 -4.33
N GLY A 37 -19.11 12.16 -3.60
CA GLY A 37 -20.12 11.25 -4.15
C GLY A 37 -19.64 9.81 -4.38
N PHE A 38 -18.38 9.51 -4.07
CA PHE A 38 -17.84 8.15 -4.16
C PHE A 38 -17.69 7.55 -2.75
N LEU A 39 -17.94 6.25 -2.65
CA LEU A 39 -17.70 5.45 -1.46
C LEU A 39 -16.49 4.55 -1.72
N VAL A 40 -15.44 4.66 -0.91
CA VAL A 40 -14.26 3.80 -0.99
C VAL A 40 -14.51 2.56 -0.15
N GLU A 41 -14.49 1.39 -0.78
CA GLU A 41 -14.64 0.11 -0.09
C GLU A 41 -13.28 -0.51 0.30
N ASP A 42 -12.23 -0.24 -0.47
CA ASP A 42 -10.87 -0.71 -0.21
C ASP A 42 -9.82 0.14 -0.96
N HIS A 43 -8.55 0.03 -0.59
CA HIS A 43 -7.43 0.58 -1.35
C HIS A 43 -6.15 -0.25 -1.23
N GLU A 44 -5.41 -0.34 -2.33
CA GLU A 44 -4.11 -1.00 -2.40
C GLU A 44 -3.06 -0.04 -2.98
N ILE A 45 -1.86 0.02 -2.38
CA ILE A 45 -0.75 0.84 -2.88
C ILE A 45 0.42 -0.04 -3.26
N PHE A 46 0.96 0.24 -4.45
CA PHE A 46 2.24 -0.26 -4.90
C PHE A 46 3.25 0.87 -4.99
N LEU A 47 4.28 0.79 -4.17
CA LEU A 47 5.47 1.64 -4.27
C LEU A 47 6.50 0.94 -5.15
N TYR A 48 7.20 1.71 -6.00
CA TYR A 48 8.24 1.18 -6.86
C TYR A 48 9.53 1.95 -6.67
N GLY A 49 10.64 1.23 -6.50
CA GLY A 49 11.94 1.87 -6.28
C GLY A 49 13.10 0.89 -6.33
N ARG A 50 14.18 1.19 -5.61
CA ARG A 50 15.30 0.27 -5.38
C ARG A 50 15.33 -0.08 -3.89
N CYS A 51 15.46 -1.37 -3.57
CA CYS A 51 15.71 -1.78 -2.19
C CYS A 51 17.14 -1.41 -1.76
N GLU A 52 17.42 -1.48 -0.46
CA GLU A 52 18.73 -1.13 0.11
C GLU A 52 19.89 -1.90 -0.56
N GLU A 53 19.71 -3.18 -0.84
CA GLU A 53 20.71 -4.02 -1.52
C GLU A 53 20.92 -3.68 -3.01
N CYS A 54 20.00 -2.95 -3.64
CA CYS A 54 20.05 -2.59 -5.06
C CYS A 54 20.31 -1.09 -5.28
N ARG A 55 20.67 -0.34 -4.22
CA ARG A 55 20.97 1.08 -4.32
C ARG A 55 22.28 1.33 -5.06
#